data_AF-A0A348AGU1-F1
#
_entry.id   AF-A0A348AGU1-F1
#
_cell.length_a   1.000
_cell.length_b   1.000
_cell.length_c   1.000
_cell.angle_alpha   90.00
_cell.angle_beta   90.00
_cell.angle_gamma   90.00
#
_symmetry.space_group_name_H-M   'P 1'
#
loop_
_entity.id
_entity.type
_entity.pdbx_description
1 polymer ?
#
loop_
_entity_poly.entity_id
_entity_poly.type
_entity_poly.pdbx_seq_one_letter_code
_entity_poly.pdbx_strand_id
1 'polypeptide(L)'
;MIVGLLVAAGGIAFAPFLGLPLVLLVFTVASLGMGVFYLASMGVLNEIVPDYLKGTISGAYYLFWGIGMFFGPPIINQIAICAGFQTSMAGYSFLILLVAVGLITGKRCQPEIT
;
A
#
# COMPACT_ATOMS: atom_id res chain seq x y z
N MET A 1 -10.10 2.90 -1.58
CA MET A 1 -8.91 2.12 -1.21
C MET A 1 -8.30 1.35 -2.40
N ILE A 2 -9.03 0.46 -3.10
CA ILE A 2 -8.47 -0.40 -4.17
C ILE A 2 -7.91 0.43 -5.34
N VAL A 3 -8.66 1.42 -5.81
CA VAL A 3 -8.19 2.34 -6.87
C VAL A 3 -6.90 3.06 -6.46
N GLY A 4 -6.78 3.45 -5.19
CA GLY A 4 -5.55 4.08 -4.66
C GLY A 4 -4.33 3.15 -4.74
N LEU A 5 -4.50 1.86 -4.42
CA LEU A 5 -3.45 0.85 -4.58
C LEU A 5 -3.09 0.61 -6.05
N LEU A 6 -4.07 0.56 -6.95
CA LEU A 6 -3.82 0.38 -8.39
C LEU A 6 -3.05 1.57 -8.97
N VAL A 7 -3.41 2.79 -8.57
CA VAL A 7 -2.69 4.01 -8.96
C VAL A 7 -1.26 4.00 -8.43
N ALA A 8 -1.06 3.63 -7.16
CA ALA A 8 0.27 3.51 -6.56
C ALA A 8 1.13 2.46 -7.27
N ALA A 9 0.59 1.26 -7.49
CA ALA A 9 1.27 0.16 -8.18
C ALA A 9 1.67 0.55 -9.60
N GLY A 10 0.76 1.17 -10.35
CA GLY A 10 1.04 1.69 -11.69
C GLY A 10 2.18 2.70 -11.66
N GLY A 11 2.11 3.70 -10.78
CA GLY A 11 3.15 4.72 -10.70
C GLY A 11 4.53 4.16 -10.37
N ILE A 12 4.61 3.21 -9.43
CA ILE A 12 5.87 2.54 -9.06
C ILE A 12 6.41 1.67 -10.21
N ALA A 13 5.54 0.98 -10.95
CA ALA A 13 5.95 0.14 -12.08
C ALA A 13 6.50 0.96 -13.26
N PHE A 14 5.91 2.14 -13.53
CA PHE A 14 6.34 3.00 -14.63
C PHE A 14 7.54 3.89 -14.29
N ALA A 15 7.78 4.18 -13.01
CA ALA A 15 8.87 5.07 -12.56
C ALA A 15 10.27 4.75 -13.14
N PRO A 16 10.71 3.48 -13.26
CA PRO A 16 12.04 3.15 -13.78
C PRO A 16 12.26 3.48 -15.26
N PHE A 17 11.19 3.78 -16.02
CA PHE A 17 11.26 4.08 -17.45
C PHE A 17 11.21 5.58 -17.75
N LEU A 18 11.16 6.43 -16.72
CA LEU A 18 10.90 7.87 -16.85
C LEU A 18 12.11 8.71 -16.44
N GLY A 19 12.28 9.85 -17.11
CA GLY A 19 13.26 10.88 -16.74
C GLY A 19 12.81 11.77 -15.57
N LEU A 20 13.73 12.63 -15.11
CA LEU A 20 13.64 13.36 -13.85
C LEU A 20 12.39 14.25 -13.61
N PRO A 21 11.76 14.92 -14.61
CA PRO A 21 10.53 15.67 -14.33
C PRO A 21 9.29 14.76 -14.27
N LEU A 22 9.24 13.73 -15.13
CA LEU A 22 8.09 12.83 -15.23
C LEU A 22 8.04 11.84 -14.05
N VAL A 23 9.19 11.38 -13.57
CA VAL A 23 9.25 10.48 -12.42
C VAL A 23 8.69 11.14 -11.15
N LEU A 24 8.92 12.44 -10.96
CA LEU A 24 8.38 13.20 -9.82
C LEU A 24 6.86 13.32 -9.89
N LEU A 25 6.31 13.59 -11.08
CA LEU A 25 4.87 13.63 -11.29
C LEU A 25 4.25 12.25 -10.99
N VAL A 26 4.85 11.19 -11.52
CA VAL A 26 4.36 9.82 -11.31
C VAL A 26 4.44 9.42 -9.83
N PHE A 27 5.50 9.77 -9.12
CA PHE A 27 5.57 9.53 -7.67
C PHE A 27 4.60 10.38 -6.86
N THR A 28 4.28 11.58 -7.30
CA THR A 28 3.24 12.41 -6.66
C THR A 28 1.87 11.75 -6.81
N VAL A 29 1.54 11.26 -8.01
CA VAL A 29 0.29 10.53 -8.24
C VAL A 29 0.26 9.23 -7.44
N ALA A 30 1.38 8.51 -7.38
CA ALA A 30 1.50 7.28 -6.59
C ALA A 30 1.34 7.55 -5.08
N SER A 31 1.91 8.64 -4.57
CA SER A 31 1.81 9.00 -3.14
C SER A 31 0.38 9.42 -2.77
N LEU A 32 -0.33 10.13 -3.66
CA LEU A 32 -1.76 10.41 -3.49
C LEU A 32 -2.57 9.11 -3.45
N GLY A 33 -2.30 8.17 -4.35
CA GLY A 33 -2.93 6.85 -4.36
C GLY A 33 -2.72 6.09 -3.04
N MET A 34 -1.48 6.06 -2.53
CA MET A 34 -1.14 5.47 -1.24
C MET A 34 -1.83 6.17 -0.07
N GLY A 35 -1.93 7.50 -0.08
CA GLY A 35 -2.63 8.27 0.94
C GLY A 35 -4.13 7.96 0.99
N VAL A 36 -4.78 7.88 -0.17
CA VAL A 36 -6.19 7.49 -0.29
C VAL A 36 -6.42 6.06 0.20
N PHE A 37 -5.50 5.13 -0.11
CA PHE A 37 -5.57 3.78 0.43
C PHE A 37 -5.50 3.81 1.97
N TYR A 38 -4.46 4.44 2.53
CA TYR A 38 -4.20 4.50 3.96
C TYR A 38 -5.37 5.05 4.77
N LEU A 39 -5.98 6.17 4.34
CA LEU A 39 -7.12 6.75 5.05
C LEU A 39 -8.36 5.86 4.95
N ALA A 40 -8.64 5.33 3.76
CA ALA A 40 -9.84 4.51 3.55
C ALA A 40 -9.75 3.14 4.24
N SER A 41 -8.59 2.47 4.24
CA SER A 41 -8.41 1.19 4.92
C SER A 41 -8.58 1.34 6.43
N MET A 42 -8.05 2.42 6.99
CA MET A 42 -8.16 2.71 8.42
C MET A 42 -9.60 3.02 8.85
N GLY A 43 -10.35 3.78 8.03
CA GLY A 43 -11.76 4.06 8.27
C GLY A 43 -12.59 2.77 8.31
N VAL A 44 -12.46 1.94 7.27
CA VAL A 44 -13.17 0.66 7.17
C VAL A 44 -12.85 -0.26 8.36
N LEU A 45 -11.58 -0.35 8.76
CA LEU A 45 -11.17 -1.23 9.85
C LEU A 45 -11.77 -0.80 11.20
N ASN A 46 -11.91 0.51 11.45
CA ASN A 46 -12.57 1.02 12.64
C ASN A 46 -14.10 0.82 12.61
N GLU A 47 -14.73 0.84 11.45
CA GLU A 47 -16.18 0.64 11.32
C GLU A 47 -16.62 -0.82 11.54
N ILE A 48 -15.75 -1.79 11.25
CA ILE A 48 -16.07 -3.23 11.35
C ILE A 48 -16.00 -3.74 12.80
N VAL A 49 -15.35 -3.00 13.69
CA VAL A 49 -15.11 -3.44 15.08
C VAL A 49 -15.91 -2.61 16.09
N PRO A 50 -16.34 -3.24 17.21
CA PRO A 50 -16.97 -2.51 18.31
C PRO A 50 -16.13 -1.35 18.84
N ASP A 51 -16.79 -0.32 19.39
CA ASP A 51 -16.14 0.91 19.85
C ASP A 51 -14.98 0.68 20.84
N TYR A 52 -15.13 -0.32 21.73
CA TYR A 52 -14.10 -0.65 22.73
C TYR A 52 -12.85 -1.31 22.13
N LEU A 53 -12.88 -1.78 20.89
CA LEU A 53 -11.73 -2.40 20.19
C LEU A 53 -11.04 -1.47 19.18
N LYS A 54 -11.63 -0.31 18.88
CA LYS A 54 -11.10 0.64 17.88
C LYS A 54 -9.65 1.05 18.17
N GLY A 55 -9.31 1.27 19.46
CA GLY A 55 -7.95 1.59 19.88
C GLY A 55 -6.95 0.47 19.58
N THR A 56 -7.29 -0.78 19.90
CA THR A 56 -6.42 -1.95 19.67
C THR A 56 -6.19 -2.21 18.18
N ILE A 57 -7.26 -2.11 17.38
CA ILE A 57 -7.21 -2.33 15.94
C ILE A 57 -6.41 -1.23 15.24
N SER A 58 -6.59 0.02 15.66
CA SER A 58 -5.76 1.14 15.22
C SER A 58 -4.29 0.95 15.57
N GLY A 59 -4.00 0.51 16.80
CA GLY A 59 -2.64 0.23 17.26
C GLY A 59 -1.96 -0.88 16.44
N ALA A 60 -2.66 -1.99 16.19
CA ALA A 60 -2.15 -3.06 15.35
C ALA A 60 -1.89 -2.60 13.91
N TYR A 61 -2.81 -1.81 13.33
CA TYR A 61 -2.64 -1.21 12.00
C TYR A 61 -1.35 -0.37 11.91
N TYR A 62 -1.14 0.53 12.87
CA TYR A 62 0.06 1.37 12.90
C TYR A 62 1.34 0.61 13.21
N LEU A 63 1.28 -0.46 13.99
CA LEU A 63 2.42 -1.33 14.23
C LEU A 63 2.90 -1.97 12.92
N PHE A 64 2.01 -2.60 12.16
CA PHE A 64 2.37 -3.20 10.88
C PHE A 64 2.80 -2.16 9.84
N TRP A 65 2.16 -0.99 9.83
CA TRP A 65 2.58 0.14 9.00
C TRP A 65 4.01 0.58 9.33
N GLY A 66 4.33 0.73 10.61
CA GLY A 66 5.66 1.09 11.10
C GLY A 66 6.72 0.05 10.76
N ILE A 67 6.42 -1.24 10.91
CA ILE A 67 7.28 -2.35 10.48
C ILE A 67 7.59 -2.22 8.99
N GLY A 68 6.58 -1.96 8.15
CA GLY A 68 6.76 -1.74 6.71
C GLY A 68 7.64 -0.53 6.40
N MET A 69 7.44 0.60 7.09
CA MET A 69 8.27 1.81 6.91
C MET A 69 9.72 1.61 7.36
N PHE A 70 9.94 0.80 8.41
CA PHE A 70 11.28 0.54 8.93
C PHE A 70 12.06 -0.45 8.06
N PHE A 71 11.46 -1.60 7.73
CA PHE A 71 12.13 -2.66 6.97
C PHE A 71 12.02 -2.49 5.45
N GLY A 72 11.04 -1.73 4.95
CA GLY A 72 10.82 -1.53 3.52
C GLY A 72 12.05 -0.96 2.79
N PRO A 73 12.56 0.23 3.17
CA PRO A 73 13.72 0.84 2.53
C PRO A 73 14.96 -0.07 2.47
N PRO A 74 15.43 -0.70 3.57
CA PRO A 74 16.61 -1.56 3.50
C PRO A 74 16.38 -2.80 2.64
N ILE A 75 15.20 -3.44 2.70
CA ILE A 75 14.88 -4.62 1.86
C ILE A 75 14.90 -4.24 0.37
N ILE A 76 14.19 -3.17 -0.01
CA ILE A 76 14.11 -2.71 -1.41
C ILE A 76 15.47 -2.28 -1.92
N ASN A 77 16.29 -1.63 -1.08
CA ASN A 77 17.66 -1.26 -1.44
C ASN A 77 18.55 -2.47 -1.69
N GLN A 78 18.50 -3.50 -0.82
CA GLN A 78 19.28 -4.72 -1.03
C GLN A 78 18.86 -5.44 -2.33
N ILE A 79 17.56 -5.54 -2.60
CA ILE A 79 17.07 -6.11 -3.85
C ILE A 79 17.55 -5.29 -5.05
N ALA A 80 17.56 -3.96 -4.94
CA ALA A 80 18.04 -3.09 -6.02
C ALA A 80 19.54 -3.29 -6.31
N ILE A 81 20.35 -3.52 -5.28
CA ILE A 81 21.79 -3.81 -5.42
C ILE A 81 22.00 -5.19 -6.07
N CYS A 82 21.25 -6.22 -5.67
CA CYS A 82 21.45 -7.59 -6.14
C CYS A 82 20.83 -7.87 -7.52
N ALA A 83 19.64 -7.35 -7.79
CA ALA A 83 18.83 -7.69 -8.97
C ALA A 83 18.54 -6.48 -9.89
N GLY A 84 19.04 -5.30 -9.54
CA GLY A 84 18.85 -4.06 -10.30
C GLY A 84 17.62 -3.25 -9.86
N PHE A 85 17.67 -1.95 -10.14
CA PHE A 85 16.65 -0.98 -9.75
C PHE A 85 15.27 -1.29 -10.36
N GLN A 86 15.22 -1.65 -11.65
CA GLN A 86 13.96 -1.97 -12.35
C GLN A 86 13.27 -3.18 -11.71
N THR A 87 14.03 -4.24 -11.42
CA THR A 87 13.52 -5.47 -10.79
C THR A 87 12.99 -5.20 -9.38
N SER A 88 13.69 -4.36 -8.60
CA SER A 88 13.24 -3.97 -7.26
C SER A 88 11.92 -3.20 -7.28
N MET A 89 11.78 -2.22 -8.19
CA MET A 89 10.54 -1.45 -8.34
C MET A 89 9.38 -2.29 -8.88
N ALA A 90 9.65 -3.19 -9.84
CA ALA A 90 8.65 -4.13 -10.33
C ALA A 90 8.19 -5.10 -9.21
N GLY A 91 9.12 -5.60 -8.40
CA GLY A 91 8.81 -6.44 -7.24
C GLY A 91 7.95 -5.70 -6.21
N TYR A 92 8.26 -4.44 -5.92
CA TYR A 92 7.47 -3.64 -4.99
C TYR A 92 6.06 -3.36 -5.53
N SER A 93 5.93 -3.01 -6.82
CA SER A 93 4.63 -2.86 -7.49
C SER A 93 3.81 -4.15 -7.45
N PHE A 94 4.45 -5.30 -7.69
CA PHE A 94 3.80 -6.60 -7.63
C PHE A 94 3.24 -6.92 -6.23
N LEU A 95 3.98 -6.62 -5.15
CA LEU A 95 3.47 -6.78 -3.78
C LEU A 95 2.23 -5.91 -3.52
N ILE A 96 2.21 -4.67 -4.01
CA ILE A 96 1.05 -3.77 -3.89
C ILE A 96 -0.16 -4.34 -4.67
N LEU A 97 0.06 -4.90 -5.86
CA LEU A 97 -0.98 -5.56 -6.63
C LEU A 97 -1.53 -6.80 -5.92
N LEU A 98 -0.68 -7.61 -5.27
CA LEU A 98 -1.14 -8.74 -4.46
C LEU A 98 -2.06 -8.30 -3.32
N VAL A 99 -1.75 -7.18 -2.66
CA VAL A 99 -2.65 -6.60 -1.64
C VAL A 99 -3.98 -6.17 -2.27
N ALA A 100 -3.94 -5.50 -3.43
CA ALA A 100 -5.15 -5.10 -4.14
C ALA A 100 -6.03 -6.30 -4.52
N VAL A 101 -5.42 -7.38 -5.05
CA VAL A 101 -6.11 -8.63 -5.36
C VAL A 101 -6.69 -9.26 -4.09
N GLY A 102 -5.91 -9.34 -3.02
CA GLY A 102 -6.36 -9.86 -1.73
C GLY A 102 -7.60 -9.12 -1.20
N LEU A 103 -7.64 -7.79 -1.33
CA LEU A 103 -8.79 -6.98 -0.94
C LEU A 103 -10.01 -7.14 -1.86
N ILE A 104 -9.80 -7.43 -3.15
CA ILE A 104 -10.88 -7.74 -4.09
C ILE A 104 -11.49 -9.12 -3.79
N THR A 105 -10.64 -10.11 -3.50
CA THR A 105 -11.07 -11.49 -3.23
C THR A 105 -11.52 -11.72 -1.79
N GLY A 106 -11.13 -10.85 -0.87
CA GLY A 106 -11.52 -10.91 0.53
C GLY A 106 -13.03 -10.80 0.67
N LYS A 107 -13.68 -11.83 1.22
CA LYS A 107 -15.10 -11.77 1.51
C LYS A 107 -15.35 -10.55 2.41
N ARG A 108 -16.25 -9.65 1.98
CA ARG A 108 -16.73 -8.59 2.86
C ARG A 108 -17.50 -9.28 3.98
N CYS A 109 -16.92 -9.34 5.17
CA CYS A 109 -17.69 -9.61 6.37
C CYS A 109 -18.61 -8.40 6.55
N GLN A 110 -19.83 -8.49 6.03
CA GLN A 110 -20.86 -7.52 6.39
C GLN A 110 -21.20 -7.76 7.86
N PRO A 111 -21.22 -6.73 8.71
CA PRO A 111 -21.90 -6.84 9.98
C PRO A 111 -23.39 -7.06 9.68
N GLU A 112 -23.94 -8.19 10.14
CA GLU A 112 -25.38 -8.37 10.25
C GLU A 112 -25.90 -7.21 11.12
N ILE A 113 -26.67 -6.32 10.50
CA ILE A 113 -27.44 -5.31 11.20
C ILE A 113 -28.68 -6.03 11.73
N THR A 114 -28.66 -6.44 12.99
CA THR A 114 -29.84 -6.80 13.78
C THR A 114 -29.91 -5.91 15.01
#